data_AF-A0A4R8QKN5-F1
#
_entry.id   AF-A0A4R8QKN5-F1
#
_cell.length_a   1.000
_cell.length_b   1.000
_cell.length_c   1.000
_cell.angle_alpha   90.00
_cell.angle_beta   90.00
_cell.angle_gamma   90.00
#
_symmetry.space_group_name_H-M   'P 1'
#
loop_
_entity.id
_entity.type
_entity.pdbx_description
1 polymer ?
#
loop_
_entity_poly.entity_id
_entity_poly.type
_entity_poly.pdbx_seq_one_letter_code
_entity_poly.pdbx_strand_id
1 'polypeptide(L)'
;MFIFCRLAKLACRYVALGILLDPAIYLRLPGPEAPYPVAADFEPPKRIFFRHFLPGYSTLSRSALKRATVLRLHWFFTASLLEYLMLSIGYDILVVLAVALHLDDPGQWDLYGNVMEVFTVRRYWLRWHHLIVYRPLVALAGKTVAGKTANCGGNIRRYIHNWLVFVTSGLMHSAVTFVMDPKKSLRCGYLGATKNYALQPLGMAIEAVFVRLWGLGERRAMSKLGHSGKRVYVVASRILGRALGRVWVFAFMTWAATFSHFSEEYCSIVSELSI
;
A
#
# COMPACT_ATOMS: atom_id res chain seq x y z
N MET A 1 -19.10 3.68 -27.70
CA MET A 1 -17.68 3.25 -27.59
C MET A 1 -17.21 3.14 -26.15
N PHE A 2 -17.34 4.17 -25.30
CA PHE A 2 -16.88 4.14 -23.89
C PHE A 2 -17.46 2.97 -23.07
N ILE A 3 -18.80 2.82 -23.06
CA ILE A 3 -19.49 1.77 -22.30
C ILE A 3 -19.03 0.38 -22.75
N PHE A 4 -18.92 0.15 -24.06
CA PHE A 4 -18.43 -1.11 -24.61
C PHE A 4 -17.00 -1.45 -24.14
N CYS A 5 -16.08 -0.49 -24.19
CA CYS A 5 -14.71 -0.68 -23.69
C CYS A 5 -14.68 -0.99 -22.17
N ARG A 6 -15.59 -0.39 -21.39
CA ARG A 6 -15.71 -0.67 -19.95
C ARG A 6 -16.28 -2.07 -19.68
N LEU A 7 -17.30 -2.49 -20.43
CA LEU A 7 -17.86 -3.84 -20.34
C LEU A 7 -16.85 -4.92 -20.73
N ALA A 8 -16.01 -4.68 -21.75
CA ALA A 8 -14.93 -5.58 -22.10
C ALA A 8 -13.89 -5.71 -20.97
N LYS A 9 -13.48 -4.59 -20.35
CA LYS A 9 -12.58 -4.60 -19.18
C LYS A 9 -13.19 -5.34 -18.00
N LEU A 10 -14.48 -5.12 -17.73
CA LEU A 10 -15.24 -5.81 -16.69
C LEU A 10 -15.22 -7.32 -16.91
N ALA A 11 -15.49 -7.79 -18.13
CA ALA A 11 -15.44 -9.22 -18.47
C ALA A 11 -14.04 -9.81 -18.25
N CYS A 12 -12.98 -9.14 -18.75
CA CYS A 12 -11.60 -9.59 -18.52
C CYS A 12 -11.24 -9.66 -17.03
N ARG A 13 -11.64 -8.66 -16.24
CA ARG A 13 -11.39 -8.61 -14.80
C ARG A 13 -12.17 -9.70 -14.06
N TYR A 14 -13.39 -9.99 -14.47
CA TYR A 14 -14.20 -11.05 -13.89
C TYR A 14 -13.59 -12.43 -14.14
N VAL A 15 -13.12 -12.69 -15.37
CA VAL A 15 -12.38 -13.92 -15.68
C VAL A 15 -11.09 -14.03 -14.87
N ALA A 16 -10.32 -12.94 -14.77
CA ALA A 16 -9.10 -12.91 -13.97
C ALA A 16 -9.38 -13.15 -12.47
N LEU A 17 -10.49 -12.60 -11.95
CA LEU A 17 -10.94 -12.85 -10.58
C LEU A 17 -11.32 -14.32 -10.38
N GLY A 18 -12.04 -14.92 -11.33
CA GLY A 18 -12.38 -16.34 -11.29
C GLY A 18 -11.13 -17.25 -11.24
N ILE A 19 -10.10 -16.93 -12.02
CA ILE A 19 -8.80 -17.63 -11.97
C ILE A 19 -8.12 -17.41 -10.62
N LEU A 20 -8.11 -16.18 -10.10
CA LEU A 20 -7.46 -15.86 -8.83
C LEU A 20 -8.13 -16.53 -7.62
N LEU A 21 -9.46 -16.66 -7.66
CA LEU A 21 -10.26 -17.32 -6.64
C LEU A 21 -10.24 -18.84 -6.75
N ASP A 22 -9.59 -19.41 -7.77
CA ASP A 22 -9.36 -20.85 -7.86
C ASP A 22 -8.60 -21.29 -6.59
N PRO A 23 -9.21 -22.14 -5.74
CA PRO A 23 -8.58 -22.61 -4.51
C PRO A 23 -7.21 -23.27 -4.78
N ALA A 24 -7.02 -23.87 -5.96
CA ALA A 24 -5.77 -24.48 -6.36
C ALA A 24 -4.64 -23.46 -6.56
N ILE A 25 -4.95 -22.19 -6.84
CA ILE A 25 -3.98 -21.11 -7.03
C ILE A 25 -3.80 -20.31 -5.74
N TYR A 26 -4.90 -20.01 -5.03
CA TYR A 26 -4.85 -19.22 -3.80
C TYR A 26 -4.18 -19.98 -2.64
N LEU A 27 -4.34 -21.30 -2.58
CA LEU A 27 -3.81 -22.11 -1.49
C LEU A 27 -2.48 -22.82 -1.79
N ARG A 28 -2.00 -22.82 -3.04
CA ARG A 28 -0.69 -23.42 -3.37
C ARG A 28 0.40 -22.35 -3.29
N LEU A 29 1.14 -22.34 -2.19
CA LEU A 29 2.37 -21.57 -2.09
C LEU A 29 3.46 -22.15 -3.00
N PRO A 30 4.35 -21.32 -3.56
CA PRO A 30 5.59 -21.80 -4.15
C PRO A 30 6.59 -22.16 -3.03
N GLY A 31 6.62 -23.42 -2.58
CA GLY A 31 7.59 -23.88 -1.58
C GLY A 31 7.62 -25.40 -1.35
N PRO A 32 8.79 -26.02 -1.10
CA PRO A 32 8.94 -27.48 -1.05
C PRO A 32 8.52 -28.14 0.27
N GLU A 33 8.32 -27.41 1.36
CA GLU A 33 8.16 -28.00 2.71
C GLU A 33 6.76 -27.85 3.35
N ALA A 34 5.90 -26.97 2.83
CA ALA A 34 4.47 -26.94 3.17
C ALA A 34 3.69 -26.20 2.08
N PRO A 35 2.64 -26.80 1.49
CA PRO A 35 1.81 -26.13 0.50
C PRO A 35 0.98 -24.98 1.10
N TYR A 36 0.74 -24.99 2.42
CA TYR A 36 -0.14 -24.04 3.12
C TYR A 36 0.60 -23.27 4.23
N PRO A 37 0.21 -22.00 4.51
CA PRO A 37 0.65 -21.28 5.70
C PRO A 37 0.22 -22.02 6.97
N VAL A 38 1.09 -22.07 7.97
CA VAL A 38 0.77 -22.66 9.29
C VAL A 38 0.77 -21.59 10.38
N ALA A 39 0.14 -21.85 11.53
CA ALA A 39 0.10 -20.92 12.66
C ALA A 39 1.49 -20.38 13.04
N ALA A 40 2.52 -21.24 12.98
CA ALA A 40 3.91 -20.88 13.26
C ALA A 40 4.46 -19.81 12.32
N ASP A 41 3.94 -19.65 11.10
CA ASP A 41 4.37 -18.61 10.15
C ASP A 41 3.96 -17.20 10.59
N PHE A 42 2.94 -17.07 11.45
CA PHE A 42 2.36 -15.79 11.89
C PHE A 42 2.75 -15.39 13.32
N GLU A 43 3.64 -16.14 13.96
CA GLU A 43 4.06 -15.89 15.34
C GLU A 43 4.62 -14.47 15.55
N PRO A 44 4.40 -13.87 16.75
CA PRO A 44 4.84 -12.51 17.06
C PRO A 44 6.30 -12.17 16.69
N PRO A 45 7.30 -13.06 16.91
CA PRO A 45 8.68 -12.77 16.54
C PRO A 45 8.91 -12.60 15.03
N LYS A 46 8.09 -13.23 14.18
CA LYS A 46 8.21 -13.19 12.71
C LYS A 46 7.49 -11.99 12.09
N ARG A 47 6.77 -11.19 12.88
CA ARG A 47 5.98 -10.03 12.40
C ARG A 47 6.85 -8.88 11.91
N ILE A 48 7.96 -8.59 12.59
CA ILE A 48 8.87 -7.49 12.25
C ILE A 48 9.98 -8.00 11.32
N PHE A 49 9.64 -8.17 10.03
CA PHE A 49 10.52 -8.77 9.03
C PHE A 49 11.93 -8.16 8.99
N PHE A 50 12.03 -6.83 9.01
CA PHE A 50 13.32 -6.15 8.89
C PHE A 50 14.24 -6.34 10.09
N ARG A 51 13.71 -6.75 11.26
CA ARG A 51 14.53 -7.00 12.46
C ARG A 51 15.53 -8.14 12.23
N HIS A 52 15.20 -9.09 11.37
CA HIS A 52 16.06 -10.25 11.08
C HIS A 52 17.29 -9.90 10.22
N PHE A 53 17.31 -8.72 9.59
CA PHE A 53 18.47 -8.21 8.86
C PHE A 53 19.39 -7.36 9.74
N LEU A 54 19.02 -7.09 11.00
CA LEU A 54 19.84 -6.33 11.93
C LEU A 54 20.88 -7.24 12.60
N PRO A 55 22.14 -6.77 12.75
CA PRO A 55 23.16 -7.50 13.49
C PRO A 55 22.70 -7.83 14.91
N GLY A 56 22.84 -9.09 15.32
CA GLY A 56 22.47 -9.56 16.68
C GLY A 56 21.00 -9.96 16.87
N TYR A 57 20.14 -9.81 15.85
CA TYR A 57 18.71 -10.18 15.92
C TYR A 57 18.30 -11.27 14.91
N SER A 58 19.26 -11.85 14.18
CA SER A 58 19.02 -12.93 13.22
C SER A 58 18.73 -14.24 13.94
N THR A 59 17.49 -14.43 14.36
CA THR A 59 17.00 -15.66 15.02
C THR A 59 16.48 -16.70 14.04
N LEU A 60 16.32 -16.35 12.75
CA LEU A 60 15.76 -17.24 11.72
C LEU A 60 16.86 -17.92 10.91
N SER A 61 16.68 -19.21 10.65
CA SER A 61 17.48 -19.94 9.65
C SER A 61 17.29 -19.35 8.25
N ARG A 62 18.23 -19.60 7.32
CA ARG A 62 18.09 -19.15 5.92
C ARG A 62 16.84 -19.71 5.24
N SER A 63 16.47 -20.95 5.55
CA SER A 63 15.24 -21.57 5.04
C SER A 63 13.98 -20.88 5.58
N ALA A 64 13.96 -20.55 6.87
CA ALA A 64 12.86 -19.82 7.49
C ALA A 64 12.71 -18.39 6.94
N LEU A 65 13.82 -17.69 6.69
CA LEU A 65 13.80 -16.36 6.07
C LEU A 65 13.29 -16.42 4.62
N LYS A 66 13.71 -17.43 3.84
CA LYS A 66 13.21 -17.66 2.49
C LYS A 66 11.70 -17.90 2.49
N ARG A 67 11.21 -18.80 3.36
CA ARG A 67 9.78 -19.08 3.54
C ARG A 67 9.00 -17.81 3.90
N ALA A 68 9.47 -17.05 4.89
CA ALA A 68 8.82 -15.79 5.30
C ALA A 68 8.77 -14.74 4.17
N THR A 69 9.83 -14.64 3.36
CA THR A 69 9.88 -13.73 2.22
C THR A 69 8.87 -14.14 1.15
N VAL A 70 8.83 -15.43 0.80
CA VAL A 70 7.89 -15.96 -0.20
C VAL A 70 6.45 -15.75 0.25
N LEU A 71 6.13 -16.08 1.51
CA LEU A 71 4.80 -15.89 2.08
C LEU A 71 4.34 -14.44 1.98
N ARG A 72 5.21 -13.49 2.37
CA ARG A 72 4.90 -12.06 2.35
C ARG A 72 4.70 -11.53 0.93
N LEU A 73 5.53 -11.93 -0.01
CA LEU A 73 5.40 -11.54 -1.41
C LEU A 73 4.13 -12.12 -2.02
N HIS A 74 3.90 -13.43 -1.85
CA HIS A 74 2.71 -14.10 -2.33
C HIS A 74 1.45 -13.45 -1.78
N TRP A 75 1.38 -13.22 -0.47
CA TRP A 75 0.25 -12.56 0.17
C TRP A 75 0.05 -11.14 -0.34
N PHE A 76 1.13 -10.35 -0.41
CA PHE A 76 1.05 -8.97 -0.93
C PHE A 76 0.48 -8.95 -2.35
N PHE A 77 0.99 -9.81 -3.25
CA PHE A 77 0.51 -9.86 -4.63
C PHE A 77 -0.94 -10.36 -4.73
N THR A 78 -1.27 -11.46 -4.06
CA THR A 78 -2.63 -12.04 -4.12
C THR A 78 -3.67 -11.12 -3.50
N ALA A 79 -3.42 -10.59 -2.30
CA ALA A 79 -4.33 -9.66 -1.63
C ALA A 79 -4.48 -8.34 -2.41
N SER A 80 -3.37 -7.75 -2.89
CA SER A 80 -3.45 -6.50 -3.66
C SER A 80 -4.14 -6.69 -5.01
N LEU A 81 -3.92 -7.84 -5.66
CA LEU A 81 -4.59 -8.17 -6.93
C LEU A 81 -6.07 -8.44 -6.72
N LEU A 82 -6.44 -9.19 -5.66
CA LEU A 82 -7.82 -9.45 -5.29
C LEU A 82 -8.56 -8.13 -5.01
N GLU A 83 -7.97 -7.27 -4.18
CA GLU A 83 -8.50 -5.94 -3.89
C GLU A 83 -8.68 -5.13 -5.19
N TYR A 84 -7.63 -5.05 -6.02
CA TYR A 84 -7.68 -4.33 -7.29
C TYR A 84 -8.80 -4.83 -8.20
N LEU A 85 -8.95 -6.14 -8.34
CA LEU A 85 -9.96 -6.75 -9.21
C LEU A 85 -11.37 -6.50 -8.68
N MET A 86 -11.63 -6.82 -7.40
CA MET A 86 -12.95 -6.66 -6.80
C MET A 86 -13.45 -5.21 -6.87
N LEU A 87 -12.59 -4.26 -6.51
CA LEU A 87 -12.93 -2.84 -6.54
C LEU A 87 -13.08 -2.32 -7.97
N SER A 88 -12.20 -2.73 -8.89
CA SER A 88 -12.31 -2.32 -10.29
C SER A 88 -13.58 -2.85 -10.94
N ILE A 89 -14.02 -4.07 -10.60
CA ILE A 89 -15.28 -4.66 -11.06
C ILE A 89 -16.46 -3.85 -10.53
N GLY A 90 -16.55 -3.66 -9.21
CA GLY A 90 -17.63 -2.87 -8.61
C GLY A 90 -17.67 -1.45 -9.16
N TYR A 91 -16.50 -0.84 -9.37
CA TYR A 91 -16.39 0.49 -9.93
C TYR A 91 -16.82 0.57 -11.39
N ASP A 92 -16.39 -0.36 -12.24
CA ASP A 92 -16.83 -0.36 -13.64
C ASP A 92 -18.35 -0.54 -13.76
N ILE A 93 -18.98 -1.34 -12.88
CA ILE A 93 -20.44 -1.48 -12.83
C ILE A 93 -21.09 -0.13 -12.52
N LEU A 94 -20.62 0.56 -11.47
CA LEU A 94 -21.15 1.88 -11.09
C LEU A 94 -20.95 2.92 -12.19
N VAL A 95 -19.79 2.93 -12.86
CA VAL A 95 -19.50 3.82 -13.99
C VAL A 95 -20.45 3.57 -15.14
N VAL A 96 -20.66 2.30 -15.52
CA VAL A 96 -21.58 1.95 -16.61
C VAL A 96 -22.99 2.41 -16.28
N LEU A 97 -23.46 2.19 -15.05
CA LEU A 97 -24.78 2.64 -14.61
C LEU A 97 -24.89 4.17 -14.61
N ALA A 98 -23.93 4.88 -14.02
CA ALA A 98 -23.96 6.34 -13.94
C ALA A 98 -23.94 7.01 -15.31
N VAL A 99 -23.10 6.53 -16.24
CA VAL A 99 -23.02 7.07 -17.60
C VAL A 99 -24.24 6.69 -18.43
N ALA A 100 -24.76 5.45 -18.29
CA ALA A 100 -25.97 5.02 -19.01
C ALA A 100 -27.22 5.78 -18.55
N LEU A 101 -27.28 6.19 -17.28
CA LEU A 101 -28.34 7.02 -16.72
C LEU A 101 -28.11 8.53 -16.91
N HIS A 102 -27.04 8.92 -17.61
CA HIS A 102 -26.65 10.33 -17.81
C HIS A 102 -26.46 11.13 -16.51
N LEU A 103 -26.03 10.47 -15.44
CA LEU A 103 -25.78 11.11 -14.14
C LEU A 103 -24.41 11.79 -14.06
N ASP A 104 -23.44 11.38 -14.87
CA ASP A 104 -22.08 11.92 -14.84
C ASP A 104 -21.32 11.68 -16.16
N ASP A 105 -20.21 12.39 -16.33
CA ASP A 105 -19.35 12.32 -17.51
C ASP A 105 -18.30 11.20 -17.41
N PRO A 106 -18.05 10.46 -18.52
CA PRO A 106 -17.13 9.32 -18.53
C PRO A 106 -15.67 9.66 -18.15
N GLY A 107 -15.27 10.94 -18.26
CA GLY A 107 -13.91 11.41 -17.96
C GLY A 107 -13.61 11.64 -16.47
N GLN A 108 -14.63 11.62 -15.59
CA GLN A 108 -14.44 11.85 -14.15
C GLN A 108 -14.11 10.57 -13.37
N TRP A 109 -14.17 9.40 -14.02
CA TRP A 109 -14.19 8.10 -13.34
C TRP A 109 -12.86 7.33 -13.41
N ASP A 110 -11.86 7.85 -12.69
CA ASP A 110 -10.57 7.17 -12.47
C ASP A 110 -10.45 6.64 -11.04
N LEU A 111 -10.63 5.33 -10.86
CA LEU A 111 -10.38 4.65 -9.58
C LEU A 111 -8.87 4.52 -9.28
N TYR A 112 -8.11 4.08 -10.29
CA TYR A 112 -6.66 3.94 -10.24
C TYR A 112 -6.01 4.82 -11.30
N GLY A 113 -4.90 5.46 -10.94
CA GLY A 113 -4.13 6.28 -11.89
C GLY A 113 -2.97 5.53 -12.54
N ASN A 114 -1.94 6.26 -12.98
CA ASN A 114 -0.82 5.69 -13.72
C ASN A 114 0.24 5.11 -12.76
N VAL A 115 0.42 3.79 -12.82
CA VAL A 115 1.41 3.06 -12.00
C VAL A 115 2.85 3.51 -12.29
N MET A 116 3.15 4.01 -13.49
CA MET A 116 4.51 4.45 -13.85
C MET A 116 4.96 5.69 -13.08
N GLU A 117 4.01 6.45 -12.50
CA GLU A 117 4.28 7.60 -11.64
C GLU A 117 4.58 7.20 -10.18
N VAL A 118 4.46 5.93 -9.83
CA VAL A 118 4.64 5.42 -8.48
C VAL A 118 6.13 5.18 -8.21
N PHE A 119 6.82 6.19 -7.71
CA PHE A 119 8.21 6.09 -7.26
C PHE A 119 8.44 6.73 -5.88
N THR A 120 7.37 7.16 -5.21
CA THR A 120 7.36 7.52 -3.79
C THR A 120 6.04 7.04 -3.17
N VAL A 121 6.03 6.72 -1.88
CA VAL A 121 4.87 6.33 -1.07
C VAL A 121 3.83 7.43 -1.18
N ARG A 122 4.26 8.70 -1.13
CA ARG A 122 3.37 9.83 -1.38
C ARG A 122 2.68 9.75 -2.74
N ARG A 123 3.42 9.44 -3.83
CA ARG A 123 2.84 9.31 -5.18
C ARG A 123 1.96 8.09 -5.33
N TYR A 124 2.26 6.98 -4.65
CA TYR A 124 1.40 5.82 -4.61
C TYR A 124 -0.04 6.20 -4.19
N TRP A 125 -0.19 6.90 -3.07
CA TRP A 125 -1.50 7.31 -2.56
C TRP A 125 -2.14 8.46 -3.36
N LEU A 126 -1.34 9.43 -3.84
CA LEU A 126 -1.86 10.61 -4.55
C LEU A 126 -2.19 10.38 -6.03
N ARG A 127 -1.49 9.45 -6.68
CA ARG A 127 -1.48 9.32 -8.15
C ARG A 127 -1.93 7.97 -8.64
N TRP A 128 -2.00 6.95 -7.79
CA TRP A 128 -2.34 5.60 -8.22
C TRP A 128 -3.48 4.97 -7.43
N HIS A 129 -3.40 4.90 -6.11
CA HIS A 129 -4.30 4.08 -5.30
C HIS A 129 -5.59 4.81 -4.91
N HIS A 130 -6.77 4.24 -5.20
CA HIS A 130 -8.09 4.68 -4.74
C HIS A 130 -8.33 6.20 -4.80
N LEU A 131 -8.16 6.78 -5.98
CA LEU A 131 -8.20 8.25 -6.14
C LEU A 131 -9.56 8.84 -5.75
N ILE A 132 -10.65 8.09 -5.95
CA ILE A 132 -12.00 8.52 -5.57
C ILE A 132 -12.20 8.65 -4.06
N VAL A 133 -11.52 7.84 -3.25
CA VAL A 133 -11.56 7.92 -1.78
C VAL A 133 -10.54 8.94 -1.28
N TYR A 134 -9.35 8.94 -1.88
CA TYR A 134 -8.25 9.77 -1.43
C TYR A 134 -8.52 11.27 -1.60
N ARG A 135 -9.08 11.70 -2.75
CA ARG A 135 -9.39 13.11 -3.04
C ARG A 135 -10.30 13.77 -1.99
N PRO A 136 -11.48 13.21 -1.65
CA PRO A 136 -12.35 13.78 -0.63
C PRO A 136 -11.73 13.76 0.78
N LEU A 137 -10.97 12.72 1.14
CA LEU A 137 -10.27 12.69 2.44
C LEU A 137 -9.21 13.80 2.56
N VAL A 138 -8.46 14.06 1.49
CA VAL A 138 -7.53 15.19 1.45
C VAL A 138 -8.26 16.52 1.57
N ALA A 139 -9.37 16.69 0.86
CA ALA A 139 -10.17 17.91 0.96
C ALA A 139 -10.69 18.13 2.39
N LEU A 140 -11.18 17.07 3.03
CA LEU A 140 -11.67 17.09 4.41
C LEU A 140 -10.54 17.46 5.38
N ALA A 141 -9.41 16.75 5.34
CA ALA A 141 -8.24 17.04 6.18
C ALA A 141 -7.71 18.47 5.93
N GLY A 142 -7.79 18.96 4.69
CA GLY A 142 -7.42 20.32 4.33
C GLY A 142 -8.26 21.36 5.06
N LYS A 143 -9.58 21.17 5.09
CA LYS A 143 -10.52 22.03 5.83
C LYS A 143 -10.29 21.95 7.34
N THR A 144 -10.02 20.76 7.89
CA THR A 144 -9.80 20.57 9.33
C THR A 144 -8.52 21.26 9.83
N VAL A 145 -7.49 21.30 8.99
CA VAL A 145 -6.17 21.87 9.29
C VAL A 145 -6.09 23.37 8.96
N ALA A 146 -6.96 23.86 8.07
CA ALA A 146 -7.05 25.27 7.75
C ALA A 146 -7.32 26.11 9.01
N GLY A 147 -6.55 27.18 9.22
CA GLY A 147 -6.59 28.03 10.42
C GLY A 147 -5.82 27.46 11.62
N LYS A 148 -5.97 26.18 11.96
CA LYS A 148 -5.37 25.58 13.17
C LYS A 148 -3.85 25.42 13.12
N THR A 149 -3.28 25.31 11.92
CA THR A 149 -1.81 25.21 11.73
C THR A 149 -1.24 26.39 10.94
N ALA A 150 -1.92 27.55 10.96
CA ALA A 150 -1.46 28.74 10.22
C ALA A 150 -0.05 29.18 10.65
N ASN A 151 0.28 28.99 11.94
CA ASN A 151 1.58 29.33 12.52
C ASN A 151 2.61 28.19 12.46
N CYS A 152 2.24 27.02 11.93
CA CYS A 152 3.17 25.89 11.82
C CYS A 152 4.00 26.02 10.53
N GLY A 153 5.30 25.72 10.60
CA GLY A 153 6.14 25.63 9.41
C GLY A 153 5.58 24.67 8.36
N GLY A 154 5.78 24.98 7.06
CA GLY A 154 5.13 24.27 5.95
C GLY A 154 5.36 22.76 5.90
N ASN A 155 6.48 22.26 6.44
CA ASN A 155 6.76 20.82 6.53
C ASN A 155 5.93 20.13 7.62
N ILE A 156 5.74 20.77 8.78
CA ILE A 156 4.95 20.23 9.90
C ILE A 156 3.48 20.17 9.49
N ARG A 157 2.96 21.26 8.91
CA ARG A 157 1.59 21.31 8.38
C ARG A 157 1.32 20.17 7.39
N ARG A 158 2.24 19.92 6.46
CA ARG A 158 2.13 18.83 5.48
C ARG A 158 2.11 17.46 6.15
N TYR A 159 2.93 17.26 7.18
CA TYR A 159 2.97 15.99 7.92
C TYR A 159 1.67 15.74 8.69
N ILE A 160 1.18 16.73 9.43
CA ILE A 160 -0.10 16.65 10.15
C ILE A 160 -1.24 16.36 9.19
N HIS A 161 -1.28 17.06 8.05
CA HIS A 161 -2.30 16.85 7.03
C HIS A 161 -2.29 15.41 6.51
N ASN A 162 -1.12 14.89 6.12
CA ASN A 162 -1.01 13.51 5.66
C ASN A 162 -1.43 12.52 6.76
N TRP A 163 -1.00 12.75 8.00
CA TRP A 163 -1.33 11.90 9.13
C TRP A 163 -2.84 11.83 9.36
N LEU A 164 -3.54 12.97 9.33
CA LEU A 164 -5.00 13.01 9.45
C LEU A 164 -5.71 12.23 8.35
N VAL A 165 -5.28 12.37 7.08
CA VAL A 165 -5.86 11.61 5.96
C VAL A 165 -5.78 10.10 6.22
N PHE A 166 -4.61 9.62 6.65
CA PHE A 166 -4.44 8.19 6.91
C PHE A 166 -5.14 7.71 8.18
N VAL A 167 -5.19 8.50 9.25
CA VAL A 167 -5.95 8.14 10.45
C VAL A 167 -7.43 8.05 10.14
N THR A 168 -8.00 9.03 9.42
CA THR A 168 -9.41 8.98 9.01
C THR A 168 -9.69 7.79 8.11
N SER A 169 -8.82 7.51 7.13
CA SER A 169 -8.92 6.30 6.29
C SER A 169 -8.88 5.03 7.13
N GLY A 170 -7.95 4.95 8.08
CA GLY A 170 -7.79 3.81 8.96
C GLY A 170 -9.00 3.56 9.86
N LEU A 171 -9.63 4.62 10.35
CA LEU A 171 -10.89 4.55 11.10
C LEU A 171 -12.03 4.01 10.25
N MET A 172 -12.12 4.42 8.98
CA MET A 172 -13.12 3.88 8.04
C MET A 172 -12.91 2.37 7.83
N HIS A 173 -11.66 1.92 7.65
CA HIS A 173 -11.36 0.49 7.55
C HIS A 173 -11.72 -0.26 8.83
N SER A 174 -11.35 0.27 10.00
CA SER A 174 -11.73 -0.31 11.30
C SER A 174 -13.24 -0.42 11.47
N ALA A 175 -14.00 0.60 11.05
CA ALA A 175 -15.46 0.60 11.12
C ALA A 175 -16.08 -0.48 10.21
N VAL A 176 -15.58 -0.64 8.98
CA VAL A 176 -16.05 -1.69 8.07
C VAL A 176 -15.76 -3.08 8.64
N THR A 177 -14.56 -3.30 9.18
CA THR A 177 -14.22 -4.59 9.83
C THR A 177 -15.15 -4.88 11.01
N PHE A 178 -15.47 -3.87 11.82
CA PHE A 178 -16.41 -4.02 12.93
C PHE A 178 -17.83 -4.37 12.48
N VAL A 179 -18.32 -3.76 11.39
CA VAL A 179 -19.65 -4.04 10.85
C VAL A 179 -19.72 -5.45 10.25
N MET A 180 -18.67 -5.88 9.54
CA MET A 180 -18.66 -7.19 8.88
C MET A 180 -18.43 -8.35 9.86
N ASP A 181 -17.56 -8.16 10.86
CA ASP A 181 -17.29 -9.17 11.88
C ASP A 181 -17.01 -8.51 13.24
N PRO A 182 -18.07 -8.19 14.01
CA PRO A 182 -17.93 -7.56 15.32
C PRO A 182 -17.11 -8.40 16.31
N LYS A 183 -17.21 -9.74 16.23
CA LYS A 183 -16.55 -10.65 17.16
C LYS A 183 -15.05 -10.66 16.94
N LYS A 184 -14.61 -10.80 15.67
CA LYS A 184 -13.20 -10.71 15.30
C LYS A 184 -12.63 -9.32 15.59
N SER A 185 -13.38 -8.26 15.26
CA SER A 185 -12.92 -6.89 15.48
C SER A 185 -12.66 -6.57 16.96
N LEU A 186 -13.59 -6.94 17.86
CA LEU A 186 -13.44 -6.69 19.30
C LEU A 186 -12.30 -7.52 19.91
N ARG A 187 -12.12 -8.77 19.47
CA ARG A 187 -11.10 -9.69 20.02
C ARG A 187 -9.69 -9.40 19.49
N CYS A 188 -9.55 -9.10 18.20
CA CYS A 188 -8.26 -8.99 17.53
C CYS A 188 -7.77 -7.54 17.34
N GLY A 189 -8.52 -6.57 17.86
CA GLY A 189 -8.12 -5.17 17.92
C GLY A 189 -8.94 -4.31 16.97
N TYR A 190 -9.96 -3.66 17.54
CA TYR A 190 -10.88 -2.77 16.82
C TYR A 190 -10.17 -1.68 16.01
N LEU A 191 -9.04 -1.17 16.52
CA LEU A 191 -8.22 -0.13 15.87
C LEU A 191 -6.98 -0.68 15.15
N GLY A 192 -6.94 -2.00 14.87
CA GLY A 192 -5.82 -2.66 14.18
C GLY A 192 -5.51 -1.98 12.85
N ALA A 193 -6.49 -1.91 11.94
CA ALA A 193 -6.37 -1.20 10.67
C ALA A 193 -5.94 0.27 10.85
N THR A 194 -6.55 0.99 11.81
CA THR A 194 -6.21 2.39 12.09
C THR A 194 -4.74 2.59 12.44
N LYS A 195 -4.19 1.72 13.30
CA LYS A 195 -2.77 1.74 13.66
C LYS A 195 -1.87 1.57 12.44
N ASN A 196 -2.23 0.66 11.52
CA ASN A 196 -1.43 0.37 10.34
C ASN A 196 -1.44 1.53 9.33
N TYR A 197 -2.60 2.12 9.08
CA TYR A 197 -2.70 3.31 8.25
C TYR A 197 -1.97 4.51 8.87
N ALA A 198 -2.03 4.69 10.20
CA ALA A 198 -1.31 5.75 10.90
C ALA A 198 0.23 5.66 10.76
N LEU A 199 0.77 4.49 10.36
CA LEU A 199 2.20 4.30 10.08
C LEU A 199 2.58 4.68 8.63
N GLN A 200 1.63 4.86 7.71
CA GLN A 200 1.92 5.23 6.32
C GLN A 200 2.74 6.54 6.16
N PRO A 201 2.50 7.60 6.96
CA PRO A 201 3.33 8.81 6.95
C PRO A 201 4.80 8.58 7.31
N LEU A 202 5.14 7.50 8.04
CA LEU A 202 6.52 7.16 8.36
C LEU A 202 7.32 6.88 7.08
N GLY A 203 6.73 6.16 6.13
CA GLY A 203 7.34 5.92 4.82
C GLY A 203 7.66 7.23 4.09
N MET A 204 6.72 8.19 4.13
CA MET A 204 6.91 9.52 3.53
C MET A 204 7.98 10.35 4.25
N ALA A 205 8.11 10.19 5.58
CA ALA A 205 9.14 10.88 6.35
C ALA A 205 10.54 10.34 6.01
N ILE A 206 10.69 9.01 5.92
CA ILE A 206 11.94 8.35 5.51
C ILE A 206 12.34 8.82 4.11
N GLU A 207 11.39 8.87 3.17
CA GLU A 207 11.62 9.42 1.83
C GLU A 207 12.11 10.87 1.84
N ALA A 208 11.50 11.72 2.67
CA ALA A 208 11.88 13.12 2.78
C ALA A 208 13.32 13.28 3.29
N VAL A 209 13.75 12.43 4.24
CA VAL A 209 15.14 12.39 4.71
C VAL A 209 16.06 11.91 3.60
N PHE A 210 15.73 10.81 2.92
CA PHE A 210 16.55 10.28 1.83
C PHE A 210 16.74 11.30 0.70
N VAL A 211 15.66 11.93 0.23
CA VAL A 211 15.72 12.97 -0.82
C VAL A 211 16.57 14.16 -0.37
N ARG A 212 16.51 14.55 0.90
CA ARG A 212 17.33 15.64 1.44
C ARG A 212 18.82 15.28 1.43
N LEU A 213 19.17 14.07 1.87
CA LEU A 213 20.55 13.58 1.87
C LEU A 213 21.08 13.41 0.44
N TRP A 214 20.26 12.85 -0.45
CA TRP A 214 20.57 12.71 -1.87
C TRP A 214 20.88 14.08 -2.50
N GLY A 215 20.02 15.08 -2.29
CA GLY A 215 20.25 16.43 -2.81
C GLY A 215 21.51 17.12 -2.25
N LEU A 216 21.93 16.80 -1.02
CA LEU A 216 23.23 17.25 -0.49
C LEU A 216 24.40 16.58 -1.23
N GLY A 217 24.30 15.27 -1.47
CA GLY A 217 25.26 14.52 -2.27
C GLY A 217 25.36 15.02 -3.71
N GLU A 218 24.22 15.25 -4.37
CA GLU A 218 24.17 15.78 -5.74
C GLU A 218 24.84 17.14 -5.85
N ARG A 219 24.59 18.06 -4.91
CA ARG A 219 25.25 19.39 -4.91
C ARG A 219 26.77 19.26 -4.84
N ARG A 220 27.26 18.34 -4.01
CA ARG A 220 28.71 18.08 -3.86
C ARG A 220 29.31 17.37 -5.08
N ALA A 221 28.57 16.48 -5.72
CA ALA A 221 29.02 15.82 -6.95
C ALA A 221 29.04 16.82 -8.13
N MET A 222 28.01 17.65 -8.25
CA MET A 222 27.90 18.64 -9.32
C MET A 222 28.94 19.75 -9.23
N SER A 223 29.46 20.08 -8.05
CA SER A 223 30.51 21.11 -7.92
C SER A 223 31.84 20.72 -8.58
N LYS A 224 32.05 19.41 -8.83
CA LYS A 224 33.27 18.88 -9.46
C LYS A 224 33.13 18.63 -10.96
N LEU A 225 31.96 18.86 -11.55
CA LEU A 225 31.66 18.52 -12.94
C LEU A 225 31.61 19.76 -13.85
N GLY A 226 32.07 19.61 -15.09
CA GLY A 226 31.83 20.60 -16.15
C GLY A 226 30.36 20.64 -16.61
N HIS A 227 29.98 21.64 -17.44
CA HIS A 227 28.59 21.86 -17.86
C HIS A 227 27.91 20.63 -18.50
N SER A 228 28.58 19.96 -19.44
CA SER A 228 28.06 18.74 -20.08
C SER A 228 27.94 17.58 -19.10
N GLY A 229 28.92 17.42 -18.20
CA GLY A 229 28.91 16.41 -17.15
C GLY A 229 27.76 16.60 -16.15
N LYS A 230 27.43 17.84 -15.79
CA LYS A 230 26.27 18.16 -14.95
C LYS A 230 24.96 17.71 -15.59
N ARG A 231 24.78 17.95 -16.89
CA ARG A 231 23.55 17.55 -17.60
C ARG A 231 23.37 16.04 -17.60
N VAL A 232 24.41 15.28 -17.92
CA VAL A 232 24.39 13.81 -17.90
C VAL A 232 24.13 13.29 -16.49
N TYR A 233 24.82 13.84 -15.49
CA TYR A 233 24.64 13.45 -14.09
C TYR A 233 23.21 13.67 -13.60
N VAL A 234 22.58 14.81 -13.91
CA VAL A 234 21.19 15.09 -13.51
C VAL A 234 20.21 14.09 -14.14
N VAL A 235 20.40 13.73 -15.41
CA VAL A 235 19.56 12.72 -16.06
C VAL A 235 19.75 11.35 -15.42
N ALA A 236 21.00 10.90 -15.26
CA ALA A 236 21.32 9.63 -14.64
C ALA A 236 20.79 9.54 -13.20
N SER A 237 21.00 10.59 -12.40
CA SER A 237 20.52 10.68 -11.03
C SER A 237 18.99 10.63 -10.94
N ARG A 238 18.27 11.29 -11.86
CA ARG A 238 16.80 11.21 -11.90
C ARG A 238 16.30 9.80 -12.25
N ILE A 239 16.95 9.12 -13.20
CA ILE A 239 16.60 7.75 -13.58
C ILE A 239 16.84 6.82 -12.40
N LEU A 240 18.03 6.89 -11.80
CA LEU A 240 18.40 6.09 -10.64
C LEU A 240 17.48 6.37 -9.45
N GLY A 241 17.20 7.63 -9.15
CA GLY A 241 16.29 8.03 -8.07
C GLY A 241 14.87 7.50 -8.27
N ARG A 242 14.36 7.47 -9.51
CA ARG A 242 13.06 6.85 -9.82
C ARG A 242 13.09 5.33 -9.68
N ALA A 243 14.19 4.67 -10.07
CA ALA A 243 14.34 3.23 -9.92
C ALA A 243 14.41 2.82 -8.44
N LEU A 244 15.27 3.48 -7.66
CA LEU A 244 15.37 3.28 -6.21
C LEU A 244 14.05 3.59 -5.51
N GLY A 245 13.37 4.67 -5.93
CA GLY A 245 12.05 5.02 -5.42
C GLY A 245 11.00 3.94 -5.65
N ARG A 246 10.97 3.29 -6.82
CA ARG A 246 10.08 2.15 -7.10
C ARG A 246 10.35 0.96 -6.20
N VAL A 247 11.63 0.60 -6.03
CA VAL A 247 12.03 -0.49 -5.13
C VAL A 247 11.61 -0.18 -3.70
N TRP A 248 11.82 1.06 -3.25
CA TRP A 248 11.40 1.52 -1.93
C TRP A 248 9.89 1.44 -1.74
N VAL A 249 9.10 1.95 -2.68
CA VAL A 249 7.63 1.87 -2.59
C VAL A 249 7.17 0.42 -2.51
N PHE A 250 7.70 -0.44 -3.38
CA PHE A 250 7.35 -1.86 -3.37
C PHE A 250 7.68 -2.53 -2.03
N ALA A 251 8.89 -2.29 -1.50
CA ALA A 251 9.31 -2.84 -0.22
C ALA A 251 8.46 -2.31 0.94
N PHE A 252 8.18 -1.00 0.97
CA PHE A 252 7.37 -0.38 2.01
C PHE A 252 5.92 -0.87 1.97
N MET A 253 5.30 -0.97 0.80
CA MET A 253 3.92 -1.46 0.67
C MET A 253 3.81 -2.95 1.02
N THR A 254 4.77 -3.77 0.61
CA THR A 254 4.84 -5.19 1.00
C THR A 254 4.93 -5.32 2.52
N TRP A 255 5.79 -4.52 3.16
CA TRP A 255 5.90 -4.49 4.61
C TRP A 255 4.61 -4.01 5.29
N ALA A 256 4.05 -2.89 4.83
CA ALA A 256 2.85 -2.29 5.42
C ALA A 256 1.64 -3.22 5.34
N ALA A 257 1.41 -3.84 4.17
CA ALA A 257 0.32 -4.78 3.96
C ALA A 257 0.46 -6.05 4.82
N THR A 258 1.68 -6.56 4.98
CA THR A 258 1.90 -7.80 5.74
C THR A 258 1.98 -7.58 7.25
N PHE A 259 2.35 -6.37 7.71
CA PHE A 259 2.42 -6.06 9.14
C PHE A 259 1.05 -6.13 9.83
N SER A 260 0.00 -5.63 9.17
CA SER A 260 -1.38 -5.65 9.66
C SER A 260 -1.96 -7.07 9.66
N HIS A 261 -1.93 -7.70 8.49
CA HIS A 261 -2.57 -8.99 8.27
C HIS A 261 -1.97 -10.10 9.14
N PHE A 262 -0.65 -10.16 9.28
CA PHE A 262 -0.02 -11.18 10.12
C PHE A 262 -0.41 -11.04 11.60
N SER A 263 -0.75 -9.82 12.04
CA SER A 263 -1.21 -9.61 13.41
C SER A 263 -2.66 -10.07 13.62
N GLU A 264 -3.52 -9.84 12.63
CA GLU A 264 -4.93 -10.23 12.65
C GLU A 264 -5.12 -11.73 12.43
N GLU A 265 -4.42 -12.32 11.46
CA GLU A 265 -4.45 -13.76 11.16
C GLU A 265 -3.99 -14.60 12.34
N TYR A 266 -2.87 -14.22 12.97
CA TYR A 266 -2.40 -14.91 14.18
C TYR A 266 -3.46 -14.89 15.30
N CYS A 267 -4.12 -13.75 15.50
CA CYS A 267 -5.17 -13.64 16.51
C CYS A 267 -6.37 -14.54 16.18
N SER A 268 -6.79 -14.57 14.91
CA SER A 268 -7.88 -15.43 14.44
C SER A 268 -7.57 -16.90 14.71
N ILE A 269 -6.39 -17.37 14.27
CA ILE A 269 -5.96 -18.77 14.43
C ILE A 269 -5.88 -19.17 15.90
N VAL A 270 -5.26 -18.34 16.75
CA VAL A 270 -5.17 -18.64 18.19
C VAL A 270 -6.56 -18.66 18.84
N SER A 271 -7.46 -17.76 18.43
CA SER A 271 -8.82 -17.69 18.99
C SER A 271 -9.69 -18.89 18.63
N GLU A 272 -9.49 -19.49 17.45
CA GLU A 272 -10.18 -20.72 17.02
C GLU A 272 -9.66 -21.95 17.76
N LEU A 273 -8.36 -22.00 18.06
CA LEU A 273 -7.73 -23.08 18.83
C LEU A 273 -8.01 -23.02 20.35
N SER A 274 -8.60 -21.93 20.83
CA SER A 274 -8.94 -21.71 22.25
C SER A 274 -10.39 -22.06 22.59
N ILE A 275 -11.11 -22.68 21.65
CA ILE A 275 -12.47 -23.23 21.80
C ILE A 275 -12.36 -24.74 21.97
#